data_AF-A0A1E7N7W7-F1
#
_entry.id   AF-A0A1E7N7W7-F1
#
_cell.length_a   1.000
_cell.length_b   1.000
_cell.length_c   1.000
_cell.angle_alpha   90.00
_cell.angle_beta   90.00
_cell.angle_gamma   90.00
#
_symmetry.space_group_name_H-M   'P 1'
#
loop_
_entity.id
_entity.type
_entity.pdbx_description
1 polymer ?
#
loop_
_entity_poly.entity_id
_entity_poly.type
_entity_poly.pdbx_seq_one_letter_code
_entity_poly.pdbx_strand_id
1 'polypeptide(L)'
;MPDSSTQLDITERAVLFDLISEQAEALVHLYASCDRAVVYPRFGGARPVVFRDRFTGRDHTPPDPDMRAFLEITAANELDALAHNADLAERYGRALQRLFLSSRDLLSAAAWDACSRQLGQYSSDPDQSRASN
;
A
#
# COMPACT_ATOMS: atom_id res chain seq x y z
N MET A 1 -42.42 10.28 -13.87
CA MET A 1 -41.04 10.44 -14.37
C MET A 1 -40.21 9.37 -13.70
N PRO A 2 -39.87 8.24 -14.36
CA PRO A 2 -38.95 7.29 -13.76
C PRO A 2 -37.52 7.85 -13.86
N ASP A 3 -36.82 7.73 -12.73
CA ASP A 3 -35.44 8.10 -12.50
C ASP A 3 -34.53 7.30 -13.45
N SER A 4 -33.65 8.01 -14.16
CA SER A 4 -32.75 7.42 -15.16
C SER A 4 -31.53 6.83 -14.48
N SER A 5 -31.68 5.64 -13.90
CA SER A 5 -30.56 4.78 -13.53
C SER A 5 -29.70 4.55 -14.77
N THR A 6 -28.56 5.22 -14.85
CA THR A 6 -27.67 5.20 -16.02
C THR A 6 -27.01 3.83 -16.11
N GLN A 7 -27.64 2.92 -16.83
CA GLN A 7 -27.11 1.60 -17.14
C GLN A 7 -26.25 1.76 -18.40
N LEU A 8 -24.94 1.50 -18.28
CA LEU A 8 -23.97 1.59 -19.38
C LEU A 8 -24.42 0.73 -20.56
N ASP A 9 -24.24 1.25 -21.78
CA ASP A 9 -24.44 0.45 -22.99
C ASP A 9 -23.48 -0.76 -23.00
N ILE A 10 -23.86 -1.84 -23.68
CA ILE A 10 -23.07 -3.08 -23.75
C ILE A 10 -21.66 -2.83 -24.30
N THR A 11 -21.51 -1.91 -25.25
CA THR A 11 -20.22 -1.58 -25.85
C THR A 11 -19.34 -0.80 -24.89
N GLU A 12 -19.92 0.17 -24.18
CA GLU A 12 -19.23 0.95 -23.15
C GLU A 12 -18.80 0.06 -21.98
N ARG A 13 -19.61 -0.93 -21.62
CA ARG A 13 -19.28 -1.91 -20.59
C ARG A 13 -18.06 -2.76 -20.96
N ALA A 14 -17.91 -3.15 -22.22
CA ALA A 14 -16.75 -3.91 -22.68
C ALA A 14 -15.46 -3.08 -22.61
N VAL A 15 -15.50 -1.83 -23.10
CA VAL A 15 -14.35 -0.90 -23.01
C VAL A 15 -13.95 -0.63 -21.56
N LEU A 16 -14.93 -0.43 -20.68
CA LEU A 16 -14.66 -0.25 -19.24
C LEU A 16 -14.08 -1.51 -18.60
N PHE A 17 -14.57 -2.69 -18.96
CA PHE A 17 -14.02 -3.95 -18.45
C PHE A 17 -12.56 -4.12 -18.84
N ASP A 18 -12.20 -3.84 -20.10
CA ASP A 18 -10.82 -3.94 -20.57
C ASP A 18 -9.92 -2.93 -19.84
N LEU A 19 -10.37 -1.68 -19.71
CA LEU A 19 -9.61 -0.64 -19.01
C LEU A 19 -9.41 -0.96 -17.51
N ILE A 20 -10.45 -1.46 -16.83
CA ILE A 20 -10.36 -1.89 -15.43
C ILE A 20 -9.41 -3.08 -15.31
N SER A 21 -9.47 -4.01 -16.27
CA SER A 21 -8.59 -5.18 -16.28
C SER A 21 -7.13 -4.76 -16.43
N GLU A 22 -6.82 -3.84 -17.35
CA GLU A 22 -5.47 -3.31 -17.53
C GLU A 22 -4.95 -2.61 -16.26
N GLN A 23 -5.77 -1.76 -15.63
CA GLN A 23 -5.40 -1.10 -14.37
C GLN A 23 -5.20 -2.10 -13.22
N ALA A 24 -6.05 -3.12 -13.14
CA ALA A 24 -5.93 -4.17 -12.14
C ALA A 24 -4.66 -5.00 -12.34
N GLU A 25 -4.34 -5.39 -13.58
CA GLU A 25 -3.11 -6.09 -13.92
C GLU A 25 -1.87 -5.25 -13.60
N ALA A 26 -1.88 -3.96 -13.95
CA ALA A 26 -0.81 -3.04 -13.63
C ALA A 26 -0.59 -2.92 -12.12
N LEU A 27 -1.66 -2.80 -11.33
CA LEU A 27 -1.59 -2.75 -9.87
C LEU A 27 -1.07 -4.06 -9.28
N VAL A 28 -1.54 -5.21 -9.77
CA VAL A 28 -1.07 -6.54 -9.33
C VAL A 28 0.41 -6.71 -9.65
N HIS A 29 0.86 -6.31 -10.85
CA HIS A 29 2.27 -6.34 -11.23
C HIS A 29 3.09 -5.40 -10.34
N LEU A 30 2.65 -4.17 -10.13
CA LEU A 30 3.34 -3.20 -9.28
C LEU A 30 3.47 -3.73 -7.85
N TYR A 31 2.40 -4.28 -7.28
CA TYR A 31 2.42 -4.90 -5.96
C TYR A 31 3.38 -6.09 -5.90
N ALA A 32 3.32 -7.00 -6.87
CA ALA A 32 4.12 -8.23 -6.89
C ALA A 32 5.62 -7.97 -7.16
N SER A 33 5.92 -6.94 -7.96
CA SER A 33 7.28 -6.56 -8.35
C SER A 33 7.99 -5.66 -7.34
N CYS A 34 7.29 -5.15 -6.32
CA CYS A 34 7.88 -4.27 -5.32
C CYS A 34 9.06 -4.93 -4.58
N ASP A 35 10.26 -4.37 -4.75
CA ASP A 35 11.36 -4.62 -3.81
C ASP A 35 11.11 -3.83 -2.52
N ARG A 36 10.34 -4.41 -1.61
CA ARG A 36 9.94 -3.75 -0.35
C ARG A 36 11.14 -3.24 0.46
N ALA A 37 12.25 -3.97 0.47
CA ALA A 37 13.44 -3.59 1.23
C ALA A 37 14.09 -2.31 0.69
N VAL A 38 13.99 -2.09 -0.62
CA VAL A 38 14.51 -0.89 -1.30
C VAL A 38 13.47 0.23 -1.36
N VAL A 39 12.20 -0.09 -1.61
CA VAL A 39 11.14 0.88 -1.87
C VAL A 39 10.54 1.44 -0.58
N TYR A 40 10.29 0.62 0.44
CA TYR A 40 9.64 1.09 1.67
C TYR A 40 10.42 2.23 2.37
N PRO A 41 11.75 2.18 2.50
CA PRO A 41 12.52 3.28 3.09
C PRO A 41 12.52 4.58 2.28
N ARG A 42 12.10 4.55 1.00
CA ARG A 42 12.02 5.76 0.15
C ARG A 42 10.75 6.57 0.45
N PHE A 43 9.73 5.97 1.06
CA PHE A 43 8.59 6.72 1.57
C PHE A 43 9.03 7.56 2.78
N GLY A 44 8.72 8.85 2.77
CA GLY A 44 9.27 9.85 3.71
C GLY A 44 10.46 10.64 3.17
N GLY A 45 11.00 10.27 2.00
CA GLY A 45 12.00 11.04 1.27
C GLY A 45 11.41 12.04 0.28
N ALA A 46 12.23 12.46 -0.70
CA ALA A 46 11.79 13.33 -1.79
C ALA A 46 10.77 12.63 -2.72
N ARG A 47 9.85 13.42 -3.28
CA ARG A 47 8.92 12.99 -4.34
C ARG A 47 9.51 13.33 -5.72
N PRO A 48 9.25 12.53 -6.77
CA PRO A 48 8.48 11.28 -6.77
C PRO A 48 9.25 10.12 -6.12
N VAL A 49 8.52 9.10 -5.64
CA VAL A 49 9.16 7.89 -5.08
C VAL A 49 9.74 7.08 -6.23
N VAL A 50 11.04 6.79 -6.15
CA VAL A 50 11.67 5.83 -7.07
C VAL A 50 11.27 4.42 -6.65
N PHE A 51 10.66 3.67 -7.55
CA PHE A 51 10.21 2.31 -7.35
C PHE A 51 11.18 1.32 -7.98
N ARG A 52 11.60 0.31 -7.21
CA ARG A 52 12.45 -0.79 -7.69
C ARG A 52 11.58 -2.00 -8.01
N ASP A 53 11.57 -2.39 -9.28
CA ASP A 53 11.01 -3.66 -9.72
C ASP A 53 12.06 -4.77 -9.45
N ARG A 54 11.71 -5.73 -8.59
CA ARG A 54 12.58 -6.84 -8.19
C ARG A 54 12.67 -7.95 -9.25
N PHE A 55 11.71 -8.02 -10.17
CA PHE A 55 11.74 -9.00 -11.25
C PHE A 55 12.75 -8.59 -12.33
N THR A 56 12.87 -7.29 -12.59
CA THR A 56 13.77 -6.75 -13.62
C THR A 56 15.03 -6.09 -13.06
N GLY A 57 15.06 -5.77 -11.76
CA GLY A 57 16.12 -5.01 -11.11
C GLY A 57 16.14 -3.52 -11.48
N ARG A 58 15.13 -3.02 -12.22
CA ARG A 58 15.11 -1.64 -12.74
C ARG A 58 14.35 -0.70 -11.81
N ASP A 59 14.87 0.52 -11.70
CA ASP A 59 14.18 1.64 -11.07
C ASP A 59 13.28 2.36 -12.08
N HIS A 60 12.09 2.77 -11.64
CA HIS A 60 11.16 3.61 -12.39
C HIS A 60 10.36 4.50 -11.42
N THR A 61 9.53 5.41 -11.93
CA THR A 61 8.68 6.30 -11.10
C THR A 61 7.22 6.14 -11.53
N PRO A 62 6.44 5.28 -10.86
CA PRO A 62 5.01 5.15 -11.13
C PRO A 62 4.31 6.49 -10.91
N PRO A 63 3.22 6.77 -11.65
CA PRO A 63 2.43 7.95 -11.44
C PRO A 63 1.75 7.91 -10.06
N ASP A 64 1.40 9.09 -9.55
CA ASP A 64 0.85 9.26 -8.21
C ASP A 64 -0.43 8.44 -7.93
N PRO A 65 -1.39 8.27 -8.87
CA PRO A 65 -2.55 7.39 -8.69
C PRO A 65 -2.16 5.92 -8.44
N ASP A 66 -1.16 5.40 -9.16
CA ASP A 66 -0.69 4.02 -9.00
C ASP A 66 0.00 3.83 -7.65
N MET A 67 0.75 4.84 -7.19
CA MET A 67 1.36 4.83 -5.86
C MET A 67 0.31 4.85 -4.73
N ARG A 68 -0.80 5.57 -4.91
CA ARG A 68 -1.94 5.53 -3.97
C ARG A 68 -2.57 4.14 -3.96
N ALA A 69 -2.93 3.60 -5.12
CA ALA A 69 -3.53 2.28 -5.23
C ALA A 69 -2.61 1.17 -4.66
N PHE A 70 -1.31 1.26 -4.92
CA PHE A 70 -0.29 0.39 -4.35
C PHE A 70 -0.27 0.44 -2.81
N LEU A 71 -0.34 1.63 -2.22
CA LEU A 71 -0.35 1.76 -0.76
C LEU A 71 -1.66 1.31 -0.13
N GLU A 72 -2.80 1.50 -0.79
CA GLU A 72 -4.09 0.96 -0.36
C GLU A 72 -4.05 -0.57 -0.25
N ILE A 73 -3.64 -1.25 -1.32
CA ILE A 73 -3.57 -2.72 -1.32
C ILE A 73 -2.47 -3.23 -0.38
N THR A 74 -1.36 -2.50 -0.25
CA THR A 74 -0.31 -2.82 0.72
C THR A 74 -0.83 -2.71 2.15
N ALA A 75 -1.58 -1.65 2.49
CA ALA A 75 -2.19 -1.52 3.81
C ALA A 75 -3.14 -2.68 4.10
N ALA A 76 -4.08 -2.98 3.20
CA ALA A 76 -5.01 -4.08 3.39
C ALA A 76 -4.29 -5.43 3.59
N ASN A 77 -3.34 -5.75 2.73
CA ASN A 77 -2.65 -7.04 2.74
C ASN A 77 -1.74 -7.22 3.96
N GLU A 78 -0.96 -6.19 4.31
CA GLU A 78 -0.02 -6.31 5.42
C GLU A 78 -0.77 -6.33 6.76
N LEU A 79 -1.83 -5.53 6.92
CA LEU A 79 -2.67 -5.55 8.12
C LEU A 79 -3.37 -6.91 8.31
N ASP A 80 -3.91 -7.50 7.24
CA ASP A 80 -4.51 -8.83 7.29
C ASP A 80 -3.48 -9.90 7.68
N ALA A 81 -2.27 -9.86 7.10
CA ALA A 81 -1.18 -10.77 7.45
C ALA A 81 -0.78 -10.66 8.93
N LEU A 82 -0.69 -9.44 9.47
CA LEU A 82 -0.37 -9.24 10.89
C LEU A 82 -1.49 -9.71 11.82
N ALA A 83 -2.76 -9.57 11.41
CA ALA A 83 -3.90 -10.01 12.21
C ALA A 83 -3.92 -11.54 12.37
N HIS A 84 -3.45 -12.27 11.35
CA HIS A 84 -3.45 -13.74 11.34
C HIS A 84 -2.12 -14.37 11.80
N ASN A 85 -1.06 -13.58 12.02
CA ASN A 85 0.25 -14.10 12.40
C ASN A 85 1.00 -13.16 13.35
N ALA A 86 1.04 -13.56 14.64
CA ALA A 86 1.69 -12.80 15.69
C ALA A 86 3.21 -12.64 15.49
N ASP A 87 3.90 -13.64 14.94
CA ASP A 87 5.34 -13.57 14.67
C ASP A 87 5.66 -12.51 13.61
N LEU A 88 4.80 -12.41 12.58
CA LEU A 88 4.91 -11.33 11.59
C LEU A 88 4.62 -9.97 12.23
N ALA A 89 3.65 -9.91 13.13
CA ALA A 89 3.27 -8.67 13.81
C ALA A 89 4.42 -8.13 14.68
N GLU A 90 5.05 -8.99 15.46
CA GLU A 90 6.24 -8.65 16.25
C GLU A 90 7.41 -8.22 15.37
N ARG A 91 7.68 -8.96 14.28
CA ARG A 91 8.82 -8.72 13.40
C ARG A 91 8.69 -7.47 12.54
N TYR A 92 7.50 -7.18 12.00
CA TYR A 92 7.31 -6.18 10.96
C TYR A 92 6.40 -5.01 11.36
N GLY A 93 5.63 -5.12 12.45
CA GLY A 93 4.64 -4.11 12.85
C GLY A 93 5.22 -2.69 12.94
N ARG A 94 6.42 -2.54 13.52
CA ARG A 94 7.09 -1.24 13.62
C ARG A 94 7.56 -0.69 12.28
N ALA A 95 8.07 -1.54 11.38
CA ALA A 95 8.51 -1.09 10.06
C ALA A 95 7.31 -0.64 9.21
N LEU A 96 6.21 -1.38 9.27
CA LEU A 96 4.96 -1.03 8.59
C LEU A 96 4.31 0.23 9.17
N GLN A 97 4.36 0.42 10.49
CA GLN A 97 3.90 1.65 11.13
C GLN A 97 4.64 2.88 10.60
N ARG A 98 5.97 2.80 10.47
CA ARG A 98 6.77 3.89 9.90
C ARG A 98 6.47 4.13 8.43
N LEU A 99 6.32 3.06 7.64
CA LEU A 99 5.94 3.15 6.23
C LEU A 99 4.65 3.96 6.09
N PHE A 100 3.57 3.55 6.74
CA PHE A 100 2.26 4.19 6.56
C PHE A 100 2.19 5.60 7.16
N LEU A 101 2.98 5.89 8.20
CA LEU A 101 3.18 7.27 8.65
C LEU A 101 3.87 8.13 7.58
N SER A 102 4.97 7.62 7.00
CA SER A 102 5.77 8.32 6.00
C SER A 102 5.07 8.49 4.64
N SER A 103 3.98 7.74 4.42
CA SER A 103 3.18 7.75 3.21
C SER A 103 1.74 8.22 3.43
N ARG A 104 1.49 8.96 4.53
CA ARG A 104 0.14 9.39 4.94
C ARG A 104 -0.62 10.16 3.87
N ASP A 105 0.08 10.96 3.08
CA ASP A 105 -0.45 11.79 1.99
C ASP A 105 -0.96 10.97 0.79
N LEU A 106 -0.54 9.71 0.69
CA LEU A 106 -0.93 8.79 -0.37
C LEU A 106 -2.04 7.80 0.04
N LEU A 107 -2.35 7.73 1.34
CA LEU A 107 -3.40 6.86 1.86
C LEU A 107 -4.75 7.58 1.91
N SER A 108 -5.82 6.85 1.60
CA SER A 108 -7.17 7.24 1.93
C SER A 108 -7.36 7.34 3.45
N ALA A 109 -8.41 8.07 3.86
CA ALA A 109 -8.78 8.15 5.27
C ALA A 109 -9.08 6.77 5.86
N ALA A 110 -9.77 5.90 5.11
CA ALA A 110 -10.15 4.56 5.58
C ALA A 110 -8.92 3.67 5.83
N ALA A 111 -7.96 3.65 4.88
CA ALA A 111 -6.74 2.88 5.05
C ALA A 111 -5.86 3.44 6.18
N TRP A 112 -5.78 4.77 6.30
CA TRP A 112 -5.07 5.41 7.40
C TRP A 112 -5.67 5.06 8.77
N ASP A 113 -7.00 5.09 8.89
CA ASP A 113 -7.68 4.74 10.14
C ASP A 113 -7.46 3.27 10.51
N ALA A 114 -7.49 2.36 9.52
CA ALA A 114 -7.18 0.95 9.73
C ALA A 114 -5.73 0.76 10.22
N CYS A 115 -4.76 1.40 9.56
CA CYS A 115 -3.36 1.39 9.97
C CYS A 115 -3.19 1.94 11.38
N SER A 116 -3.82 3.06 11.70
CA SER A 116 -3.71 3.72 13.01
C SER A 116 -4.28 2.85 14.13
N ARG A 117 -5.43 2.20 13.89
CA ARG A 117 -6.04 1.30 14.88
C ARG A 117 -5.19 0.07 15.18
N GLN A 118 -4.65 -0.58 14.15
CA GLN A 118 -3.95 -1.86 14.32
C GLN A 118 -2.46 -1.70 14.60
N LEU A 119 -1.80 -0.71 14.01
CA LEU A 119 -0.37 -0.46 14.16
C LEU A 119 -0.04 0.61 15.19
N GLY A 120 -1.05 1.30 15.75
CA GLY A 120 -0.87 2.33 16.77
C GLY A 120 -0.08 1.84 17.99
N GLN A 121 -0.18 0.55 18.34
CA GLN A 121 0.60 -0.06 19.42
C GLN A 121 2.12 -0.09 19.16
N TYR A 122 2.57 0.03 17.90
CA TYR A 122 3.99 0.07 17.53
C TYR A 122 4.55 1.50 17.43
N SER A 123 3.74 2.51 17.76
CA SER A 123 4.14 3.93 17.72
C SER A 123 5.10 4.34 18.83
N SER A 124 5.19 3.53 19.90
CA SER A 124 6.02 3.81 21.08
C SER A 124 6.96 2.63 21.37
N ASP A 125 8.26 2.79 21.10
CA ASP A 125 9.35 2.34 21.98
C ASP A 125 10.72 2.89 21.51
N PRO A 126 11.27 3.95 22.14
CA PRO A 126 12.67 4.27 22.04
C PRO A 126 13.44 3.34 22.97
N ASP A 127 13.98 2.24 22.44
CA ASP A 127 15.21 1.63 22.96
C ASP A 127 15.25 1.43 24.50
N GLN A 128 14.28 0.74 25.10
CA GLN A 128 14.33 0.41 26.54
C GLN A 128 14.11 -1.08 26.82
N SER A 129 15.17 -1.88 26.58
CA SER A 129 15.68 -2.91 27.52
C SER A 129 16.87 -3.68 26.93
N ARG A 130 17.93 -2.96 26.51
CA ARG A 130 19.31 -3.48 26.61
C ARG A 130 19.91 -2.97 27.93
N ALA A 131 19.48 -3.54 29.05
CA ALA A 131 20.19 -3.53 30.33
C ALA A 131 19.41 -4.39 31.33
N SER A 132 19.51 -5.71 31.21
CA SER A 132 19.38 -6.56 32.40
C SER A 132 20.75 -6.59 33.06
N ASN A 133 20.82 -6.01 34.24
CA ASN A 133 21.92 -6.08 35.19
C ASN A 133 22.05 -7.50 35.74
#